data_AF-A0A6C0DM85-F1
#
_entry.id   AF-A0A6C0DM85-F1
#
_cell.length_a   1.000
_cell.length_b   1.000
_cell.length_c   1.000
_cell.angle_alpha   90.00
_cell.angle_beta   90.00
_cell.angle_gamma   90.00
#
_symmetry.space_group_name_H-M   'P 1'
#
loop_
_entity.id
_entity.type
_entity.pdbx_description
1 polymer ?
#
loop_
_entity_poly.entity_id
_entity_poly.type
_entity_poly.pdbx_seq_one_letter_code
_entity_poly.pdbx_strand_id
1 'polypeptide(L)'
;MDDFVLSNLHEARNEWSSRLVSIFTPLVIDGVKSIFNEAWKLCVDNDEANKYLMTFQNLLSRVPKWNNAIIEEERQRIIERSGCNYLEDLITCVHIIQLKVLTSIRVGNKQKKIDISIPKLDTFIHKVYINVARKVYSNVYLFEKNITPLQAQKNNRELEIIIQECILLAIRESIPTEAIIRAYMDESVEQEEEVIIENIEDPTPEPVKAVGGDVAIETPSPIKAEEDLPSVVPTIQNIDSNDVVTRLTFNDIDSILDDSNKVEAVSAPKSIERLEEISTSRAIARKLEEEEESAEDKIQIHTDHIDLSGFDILDELDSQRASEDVLLNDIEEL
;
A
#
# COMPACT_ATOMS: atom_id res chain seq x y z
N MET A 1 16.41 0.68 -3.86
CA MET A 1 16.82 -0.32 -2.85
C MET A 1 16.81 0.42 -1.53
N ASP A 2 15.64 0.49 -0.90
CA ASP A 2 15.48 1.12 0.41
C ASP A 2 15.52 0.00 1.45
N ASP A 3 16.67 -0.20 2.08
CA ASP A 3 16.90 -1.16 3.17
C ASP A 3 16.24 -0.67 4.48
N PHE A 4 14.92 -0.49 4.47
CA PHE A 4 14.19 -0.29 5.71
C PHE A 4 13.93 -1.66 6.34
N VAL A 5 14.72 -2.00 7.34
CA VAL A 5 14.34 -3.07 8.28
C VAL A 5 13.06 -2.61 8.97
N LEU A 6 11.97 -3.35 8.79
CA LEU A 6 10.65 -3.04 9.36
C LEU A 6 10.71 -2.74 10.87
N SER A 7 11.61 -3.42 11.59
CA SER A 7 11.91 -3.17 13.00
C SER A 7 12.29 -1.70 13.27
N ASN A 8 13.15 -1.11 12.44
CA ASN A 8 13.62 0.27 12.61
C ASN A 8 12.49 1.29 12.41
N LEU A 9 11.55 1.01 11.49
CA LEU A 9 10.37 1.85 11.29
C LEU A 9 9.43 1.79 12.50
N HIS A 10 9.24 0.61 13.10
CA HIS A 10 8.45 0.46 14.32
C HIS A 10 9.08 1.17 15.51
N GLU A 11 10.40 1.08 15.68
CA GLU A 11 11.13 1.77 16.74
C GLU A 11 11.08 3.28 16.56
N ALA A 12 11.33 3.77 15.33
CA ALA A 12 11.19 5.19 15.01
C ALA A 12 9.77 5.69 15.31
N ARG A 13 8.73 4.96 14.88
CA ARG A 13 7.33 5.31 15.20
C ARG A 13 7.14 5.50 16.70
N ASN A 14 7.63 4.56 17.51
CA ASN A 14 7.45 4.60 18.96
C ASN A 14 8.17 5.81 19.57
N GLU A 15 9.40 6.11 19.14
CA GLU A 15 10.19 7.24 19.64
C GLU A 15 9.51 8.59 19.31
N TRP A 16 9.12 8.78 18.04
CA TRP A 16 8.47 10.02 17.62
C TRP A 16 7.08 10.19 18.25
N SER A 17 6.32 9.09 18.39
CA SER A 17 5.02 9.12 19.06
C SER A 17 5.16 9.40 20.56
N SER A 18 6.15 8.78 21.22
CA SER A 18 6.45 9.02 22.64
C SER A 18 6.83 10.48 22.87
N ARG A 19 7.73 11.03 22.05
CA ARG A 19 8.13 12.44 22.10
C ARG A 19 6.95 13.38 21.90
N LEU A 20 6.08 13.10 20.94
CA LEU A 20 4.86 13.88 20.70
C LEU A 20 3.95 13.86 21.93
N VAL A 21 3.71 12.68 22.51
CA VAL A 21 2.90 12.51 23.71
C VAL A 21 3.49 13.27 24.90
N SER A 22 4.80 13.18 25.15
CA SER A 22 5.45 13.89 26.26
C SER A 22 5.32 15.41 26.15
N ILE A 23 5.37 15.96 24.93
CA ILE A 23 5.23 17.40 24.69
C ILE A 23 3.76 17.83 24.82
N PHE A 24 2.83 17.09 24.20
CA PHE A 24 1.42 17.48 24.15
C PHE A 24 0.69 17.30 25.48
N THR A 25 1.01 16.26 26.24
CA THR A 25 0.29 15.91 27.49
C THR A 25 0.18 17.10 28.46
N PRO A 26 1.26 17.77 28.89
CA PRO A 26 1.15 18.90 29.82
C PRO A 26 0.36 20.09 29.23
N LEU A 27 0.46 20.32 27.92
CA LEU A 27 -0.20 21.44 27.24
C LEU A 27 -1.72 21.23 27.16
N VAL A 28 -2.14 19.99 26.88
CA VAL A 28 -3.55 19.60 26.86
C VAL A 28 -4.12 19.60 28.28
N ILE A 29 -3.37 19.13 29.30
CA ILE A 29 -3.77 19.25 30.71
C ILE A 29 -4.07 20.71 31.06
N ASP A 30 -3.19 21.64 30.68
CA ASP A 30 -3.39 23.07 30.92
C ASP A 30 -4.64 23.60 30.21
N GLY A 31 -4.94 23.10 29.01
CA GLY A 31 -6.15 23.47 28.26
C GLY A 31 -7.42 23.00 28.98
N VAL A 32 -7.46 21.73 29.40
CA VAL A 32 -8.59 21.18 30.18
C VAL A 32 -8.76 21.92 31.50
N LYS A 33 -7.67 22.24 32.21
CA LYS A 33 -7.70 23.05 33.43
C LYS A 33 -8.22 24.46 33.17
N SER A 34 -7.89 25.06 32.02
CA SER A 34 -8.44 26.37 31.62
C SER A 34 -9.97 26.31 31.49
N ILE A 35 -10.50 25.29 30.81
CA ILE A 35 -11.94 25.06 30.66
C ILE A 35 -12.61 24.87 32.04
N PHE A 36 -11.96 24.14 32.95
CA PHE A 36 -12.46 23.96 34.31
C PHE A 36 -12.48 25.27 35.12
N ASN A 37 -11.42 26.07 35.02
CA ASN A 37 -11.34 27.36 35.70
C ASN A 37 -12.40 28.34 35.19
N GLU A 38 -12.69 28.33 33.90
CA GLU A 38 -13.80 29.08 33.31
C GLU A 38 -15.15 28.60 33.84
N ALA A 39 -15.40 27.29 33.86
CA ALA A 39 -16.61 26.71 34.44
C ALA A 39 -16.80 27.11 35.91
N TRP A 40 -15.72 27.09 36.68
CA TRP A 40 -15.73 27.53 38.08
C TRP A 40 -16.08 29.01 38.21
N LYS A 41 -15.44 29.87 37.42
CA LYS A 41 -15.71 31.31 37.42
C LYS A 41 -17.17 31.60 37.07
N LEU A 42 -17.70 30.97 36.04
CA LEU A 42 -19.12 31.08 35.66
C LEU A 42 -20.06 30.63 36.78
N CYS A 43 -19.71 29.59 37.54
CA CYS A 43 -20.53 29.16 38.67
C CYS A 43 -20.46 30.11 39.87
N VAL A 44 -19.31 30.73 40.12
CA VAL A 44 -19.16 31.76 41.16
C VAL A 44 -19.94 33.02 40.79
N ASP A 45 -19.85 33.46 39.54
CA ASP A 45 -20.54 34.67 39.06
C ASP A 45 -22.07 34.53 39.05
N ASN A 46 -22.58 33.30 38.97
CA ASN A 46 -24.02 32.99 38.99
C ASN A 46 -24.53 32.47 40.35
N ASP A 47 -23.73 32.54 41.42
CA ASP A 47 -24.06 32.02 42.76
C ASP A 47 -24.44 30.51 42.82
N GLU A 48 -24.04 29.73 41.82
CA GLU A 48 -24.29 28.28 41.74
C GLU A 48 -22.99 27.45 41.90
N ALA A 49 -22.18 27.78 42.91
CA ALA A 49 -20.88 27.15 43.15
C ALA A 49 -20.95 25.62 43.33
N ASN A 50 -22.09 25.07 43.77
CA ASN A 50 -22.28 23.63 43.96
C ASN A 50 -22.45 22.85 42.63
N LYS A 51 -22.76 23.52 41.52
CA LYS A 51 -23.00 22.89 40.21
C LYS A 51 -21.80 22.95 39.27
N TYR A 52 -20.63 23.34 39.77
CA TYR A 52 -19.41 23.52 38.96
C TYR A 52 -19.03 22.31 38.10
N LEU A 53 -19.20 21.08 38.61
CA LEU A 53 -18.93 19.86 37.85
C LEU A 53 -19.91 19.68 36.68
N MET A 54 -21.19 20.00 36.89
CA MET A 54 -22.21 19.94 35.84
C MET A 54 -21.95 21.01 34.77
N THR A 55 -21.58 22.23 35.18
CA THR A 55 -21.19 23.30 34.25
C THR A 55 -19.94 22.93 33.46
N PHE A 56 -18.95 22.30 34.11
CA PHE A 56 -17.76 21.79 33.43
C PHE A 56 -18.11 20.72 32.38
N GLN A 57 -18.99 19.76 32.71
CA GLN A 57 -19.53 18.80 31.75
C GLN A 57 -20.22 19.47 30.56
N ASN A 58 -21.01 20.50 30.82
CA ASN A 58 -21.68 21.27 29.76
C ASN A 58 -20.66 21.95 28.84
N LEU A 59 -19.58 22.53 29.37
CA LEU A 59 -18.52 23.11 28.54
C LEU A 59 -17.76 22.03 27.74
N LEU A 60 -17.45 20.88 28.35
CA LEU A 60 -16.81 19.76 27.65
C LEU A 60 -17.68 19.24 26.49
N SER A 61 -19.00 19.22 26.64
CA SER A 61 -19.93 18.82 25.57
C SER A 61 -19.92 19.76 24.36
N ARG A 62 -19.41 20.98 24.52
CA ARG A 62 -19.29 22.00 23.47
C ARG A 62 -17.96 21.91 22.70
N VAL A 63 -16.96 21.20 23.22
CA VAL A 63 -15.63 21.04 22.58
C VAL A 63 -15.71 20.52 21.13
N PRO A 64 -16.55 19.52 20.79
CA PRO A 64 -16.70 19.09 19.40
C PRO A 64 -17.29 20.15 18.46
N LYS A 65 -17.92 21.19 19.00
CA LYS A 65 -18.57 22.27 18.27
C LYS A 65 -17.76 23.58 18.28
N TRP A 66 -16.48 23.51 18.62
CA TRP A 66 -15.60 24.68 18.57
C TRP A 66 -15.49 25.26 17.17
N ASN A 67 -15.41 26.59 17.11
CA ASN A 67 -15.15 27.30 15.87
C ASN A 67 -13.65 27.26 15.56
N ASN A 68 -13.28 27.38 14.27
CA ASN A 68 -11.89 27.41 13.83
C ASN A 68 -11.09 28.51 14.56
N ALA A 69 -11.67 29.67 14.85
CA ALA A 69 -10.99 30.74 15.59
C ALA A 69 -10.51 30.29 17.00
N ILE A 70 -11.30 29.48 17.71
CA ILE A 70 -10.94 28.96 19.03
C ILE A 70 -9.80 27.95 18.89
N ILE A 71 -9.83 27.12 17.84
CA ILE A 71 -8.79 26.13 17.54
C ILE A 71 -7.47 26.82 17.19
N GLU A 72 -7.52 27.91 16.43
CA GLU A 72 -6.34 28.72 16.07
C GLU A 72 -5.69 29.38 17.29
N GLU A 73 -6.50 29.97 18.19
CA GLU A 73 -6.00 30.55 19.45
C GLU A 73 -5.36 29.47 20.33
N GLU A 74 -5.99 28.31 20.40
CA GLU A 74 -5.50 27.17 21.16
C GLU A 74 -4.22 26.58 20.55
N ARG A 75 -4.11 26.51 19.22
CA ARG A 75 -2.87 26.16 18.52
C ARG A 75 -1.76 27.13 18.91
N GLN A 76 -2.03 28.43 18.83
CA GLN A 76 -1.05 29.46 19.16
C GLN A 76 -0.55 29.31 20.60
N ARG A 77 -1.46 29.09 21.55
CA ARG A 77 -1.13 28.80 22.95
C ARG A 77 -0.22 27.59 23.10
N ILE A 78 -0.50 26.50 22.38
CA ILE A 78 0.29 25.27 22.40
C ILE A 78 1.69 25.52 21.84
N ILE A 79 1.82 26.22 20.71
CA ILE A 79 3.11 26.55 20.11
C ILE A 79 3.95 27.40 21.07
N GLU A 80 3.38 28.47 21.62
CA GLU A 80 4.06 29.38 22.54
C GLU A 80 4.52 28.71 23.84
N ARG A 81 3.65 27.87 24.45
CA ARG A 81 4.00 27.16 25.69
C ARG A 81 4.91 25.96 25.48
N SER A 82 4.82 25.29 24.33
CA SER A 82 5.68 24.14 24.02
C SER A 82 7.13 24.54 23.82
N GLY A 83 7.40 25.77 23.37
CA GLY A 83 8.72 26.21 22.92
C GLY A 83 9.25 25.40 21.73
N CYS A 84 8.39 24.66 21.04
CA CYS A 84 8.75 23.73 19.98
C CYS A 84 8.36 24.30 18.62
N ASN A 85 9.33 24.88 17.91
CA ASN A 85 9.10 25.51 16.60
C ASN A 85 8.81 24.49 15.48
N TYR A 86 9.12 23.21 15.69
CA TYR A 86 8.96 22.14 14.69
C TYR A 86 7.76 21.24 15.03
N LEU A 87 6.78 21.72 15.80
CA LEU A 87 5.63 20.90 16.22
C LEU A 87 4.81 20.38 15.03
N GLU A 88 4.63 21.21 14.00
CA GLU A 88 3.95 20.83 12.76
C GLU A 88 4.71 19.75 12.00
N ASP A 89 6.03 19.91 11.89
CA ASP A 89 6.92 18.92 11.26
C ASP A 89 6.94 17.61 12.05
N LEU A 90 6.93 17.68 13.39
CA LEU A 90 6.89 16.51 14.27
C LEU A 90 5.63 15.70 14.03
N ILE A 91 4.47 16.35 13.96
CA ILE A 91 3.20 15.69 13.68
C ILE A 91 3.20 15.09 12.29
N THR A 92 3.68 15.84 11.29
CA THR A 92 3.82 15.36 9.91
C THR A 92 4.70 14.11 9.85
N CYS A 93 5.85 14.12 10.52
CA CYS A 93 6.76 12.97 10.63
C CYS A 93 6.08 11.75 11.26
N VAL A 94 5.35 11.92 12.37
CA VAL A 94 4.61 10.82 13.01
C VAL A 94 3.58 10.21 12.05
N HIS A 95 2.82 11.05 11.33
CA HIS A 95 1.84 10.58 10.36
C HIS A 95 2.51 9.85 9.18
N ILE A 96 3.58 10.41 8.61
CA ILE A 96 4.32 9.76 7.50
C ILE A 96 4.87 8.41 7.92
N ILE A 97 5.51 8.31 9.10
CA ILE A 97 6.08 7.05 9.58
C ILE A 97 4.96 6.04 9.81
N GLN A 98 3.85 6.45 10.42
CA GLN A 98 2.73 5.55 10.66
C GLN A 98 2.07 5.09 9.36
N LEU A 99 1.98 5.95 8.35
CA LEU A 99 1.56 5.56 7.00
C LEU A 99 2.52 4.55 6.39
N LYS A 100 3.83 4.82 6.42
CA LYS A 100 4.86 3.90 5.92
C LYS A 100 4.79 2.53 6.58
N VAL A 101 4.61 2.48 7.91
CA VAL A 101 4.44 1.23 8.66
C VAL A 101 3.20 0.48 8.17
N LEU A 102 2.06 1.14 7.98
CA LEU A 102 0.84 0.49 7.51
C LEU A 102 0.94 0.02 6.05
N THR A 103 1.59 0.80 5.18
CA THR A 103 1.77 0.47 3.77
C THR A 103 2.87 -0.57 3.51
N SER A 104 3.75 -0.81 4.49
CA SER A 104 4.79 -1.84 4.40
C SER A 104 4.24 -3.27 4.46
N ILE A 105 3.03 -3.46 4.99
CA ILE A 105 2.34 -4.78 5.09
C ILE A 105 1.54 -5.05 3.79
N ARG A 106 2.14 -4.79 2.63
CA ARG A 106 1.49 -5.05 1.33
C ARG A 106 1.47 -6.54 1.03
N VAL A 107 0.38 -7.01 0.43
CA VAL A 107 0.24 -8.40 -0.05
C VAL A 107 0.55 -8.51 -1.57
N GLY A 108 0.53 -7.40 -2.31
CA GLY A 108 0.75 -7.36 -3.76
C GLY A 108 2.17 -6.96 -4.20
N ASN A 109 2.57 -7.39 -5.40
CA ASN A 109 3.89 -7.11 -5.98
C ASN A 109 4.02 -5.69 -6.58
N LYS A 110 2.93 -5.08 -7.05
CA LYS A 110 2.93 -3.73 -7.66
C LYS A 110 2.97 -2.62 -6.59
N GLN A 111 3.70 -1.54 -6.85
CA GLN A 111 3.73 -0.35 -5.97
C GLN A 111 2.53 0.55 -6.32
N LYS A 112 1.46 0.50 -5.52
CA LYS A 112 0.34 1.46 -5.63
C LYS A 112 0.74 2.77 -4.94
N LYS A 113 0.72 3.90 -5.67
CA LYS A 113 0.86 5.23 -5.07
C LYS A 113 -0.44 5.56 -4.34
N ILE A 114 -0.43 5.59 -3.01
CA ILE A 114 -1.57 6.02 -2.21
C ILE A 114 -1.31 7.47 -1.80
N ASP A 115 -1.99 8.41 -2.48
CA ASP A 115 -1.94 9.83 -2.11
C ASP A 115 -2.81 10.07 -0.88
N ILE A 116 -2.18 10.06 0.29
CA ILE A 116 -2.86 10.29 1.57
C ILE A 116 -2.60 11.73 2.00
N SER A 117 -3.67 12.50 2.16
CA SER A 117 -3.58 13.86 2.69
C SER A 117 -3.13 13.83 4.15
N ILE A 118 -2.01 14.50 4.45
CA ILE A 118 -1.51 14.67 5.81
C ILE A 118 -2.46 15.63 6.56
N PRO A 119 -2.95 15.28 7.76
CA PRO A 119 -3.81 16.16 8.55
C PRO A 119 -3.10 17.45 8.96
N LYS A 120 -3.81 18.58 8.89
CA LYS A 120 -3.33 19.87 9.41
C LYS A 120 -3.24 19.84 10.93
N LEU A 121 -2.33 20.64 11.50
CA LEU A 121 -2.13 20.77 12.95
C LEU A 121 -3.44 21.11 13.68
N ASP A 122 -4.25 22.03 13.14
CA ASP A 122 -5.53 22.45 13.75
C ASP A 122 -6.51 21.30 13.87
N THR A 123 -6.64 20.52 12.80
CA THR A 123 -7.53 19.36 12.77
C THR A 123 -7.08 18.29 13.75
N PHE A 124 -5.76 18.09 13.88
CA PHE A 124 -5.20 17.15 14.84
C PHE A 124 -5.45 17.61 16.30
N ILE A 125 -5.16 18.88 16.62
CA ILE A 125 -5.39 19.46 17.96
C ILE A 125 -6.87 19.35 18.34
N HIS A 126 -7.78 19.71 17.43
CA HIS A 126 -9.20 19.61 17.69
C HIS A 126 -9.63 18.17 17.96
N LYS A 127 -9.11 17.21 17.19
CA LYS A 127 -9.40 15.78 17.40
C LYS A 127 -8.89 15.26 18.74
N VAL A 128 -7.69 15.68 19.17
CA VAL A 128 -7.16 15.39 20.51
C VAL A 128 -8.10 15.92 21.59
N TYR A 129 -8.52 17.19 21.49
CA TYR A 129 -9.45 17.80 22.45
C TYR A 129 -10.82 17.12 22.48
N ILE A 130 -11.35 16.67 21.33
CA ILE A 130 -12.61 15.90 21.28
C ILE A 130 -12.47 14.59 22.06
N ASN A 131 -11.39 13.84 21.85
CA ASN A 131 -11.17 12.56 22.52
C ASN A 131 -10.96 12.75 24.03
N VAL A 132 -10.17 13.76 24.42
CA VAL A 132 -9.97 14.13 25.82
C VAL A 132 -11.28 14.58 26.47
N ALA A 133 -12.05 15.46 25.82
CA ALA A 133 -13.32 15.94 26.36
C ALA A 133 -14.30 14.79 26.62
N ARG A 134 -14.39 13.80 25.73
CA ARG A 134 -15.23 12.60 25.92
C ARG A 134 -14.78 11.78 27.14
N LYS A 135 -13.49 11.51 27.28
CA LYS A 135 -12.97 10.72 28.41
C LYS A 135 -13.05 11.47 29.74
N VAL A 136 -12.78 12.77 29.74
CA VAL A 136 -12.90 13.61 30.93
C VAL A 136 -14.37 13.79 31.32
N TYR A 137 -15.31 13.89 30.36
CA TYR A 137 -16.74 13.98 30.63
C TYR A 137 -17.28 12.78 31.43
N SER A 138 -16.77 11.57 31.13
CA SER A 138 -17.10 10.37 31.90
C SER A 138 -16.39 10.31 33.26
N ASN A 139 -15.25 10.99 33.41
CA ASN A 139 -14.39 10.97 34.60
C ASN A 139 -14.30 12.36 35.27
N VAL A 140 -15.44 13.01 35.47
CA VAL A 140 -15.49 14.39 35.99
C VAL A 140 -15.09 14.49 37.46
N TYR A 141 -15.21 13.39 38.20
CA TYR A 141 -14.75 13.30 39.60
C TYR A 141 -13.26 13.64 39.76
N LEU A 142 -12.46 13.56 38.69
CA LEU A 142 -11.04 13.96 38.71
C LEU A 142 -10.85 15.43 39.08
N PHE A 143 -11.87 16.27 38.85
CA PHE A 143 -11.86 17.70 39.13
C PHE A 143 -12.67 18.09 40.38
N GLU A 144 -13.04 17.12 41.22
CA GLU A 144 -13.74 17.39 42.47
C GLU A 144 -12.89 18.24 43.43
N LYS A 145 -13.52 19.27 44.02
CA LYS A 145 -12.92 20.11 45.05
C LYS A 145 -13.21 19.54 46.44
N ASN A 146 -12.31 19.82 47.40
CA ASN A 146 -12.33 19.37 48.80
C ASN A 146 -11.89 17.90 49.03
N ILE A 147 -11.03 17.39 48.15
CA ILE A 147 -10.38 16.08 48.33
C ILE A 147 -9.04 16.22 49.08
N THR A 148 -8.55 15.11 49.62
CA THR A 148 -7.23 15.09 50.26
C THR A 148 -6.13 15.38 49.23
N PRO A 149 -5.02 16.04 49.60
CA PRO A 149 -3.93 16.35 48.67
C PRO A 149 -3.36 15.10 47.96
N LEU A 150 -3.32 13.96 48.68
CA LEU A 150 -2.92 12.68 48.10
C LEU A 150 -3.88 12.21 47.01
N GLN A 151 -5.20 12.36 47.22
CA GLN A 151 -6.20 12.02 46.21
C GLN A 151 -6.10 12.95 45.01
N ALA A 152 -5.86 14.25 45.23
CA ALA A 152 -5.64 15.20 44.13
C ALA A 152 -4.41 14.81 43.27
N GLN A 153 -3.33 14.37 43.90
CA GLN A 153 -2.16 13.87 43.18
C GLN A 153 -2.47 12.62 42.36
N LYS A 154 -3.23 11.66 42.91
CA LYS A 154 -3.67 10.46 42.19
C LYS A 154 -4.58 10.82 41.00
N ASN A 155 -5.54 11.71 41.20
CA ASN A 155 -6.43 12.18 40.15
C ASN A 155 -5.66 12.90 39.02
N ASN A 156 -4.63 13.69 39.36
CA ASN A 156 -3.77 14.33 38.36
C ASN A 156 -2.98 13.30 37.52
N ARG A 157 -2.46 12.24 38.16
CA ARG A 157 -1.79 11.15 37.44
C ARG A 157 -2.75 10.39 36.54
N GLU A 158 -3.96 10.12 37.02
CA GLU A 158 -5.02 9.49 36.23
C GLU A 158 -5.40 10.34 35.01
N LEU A 159 -5.56 11.65 35.21
CA LEU A 159 -5.82 12.61 34.13
C LEU A 159 -4.70 12.59 33.09
N GLU A 160 -3.44 12.53 33.52
CA GLU A 160 -2.28 12.44 32.64
C GLU A 160 -2.33 11.19 31.76
N ILE A 161 -2.59 10.02 32.37
CA ILE A 161 -2.72 8.74 31.65
C ILE A 161 -3.85 8.80 30.63
N ILE A 162 -5.03 9.30 31.03
CA ILE A 162 -6.19 9.46 30.14
C ILE A 162 -5.83 10.34 28.93
N ILE A 163 -5.10 11.43 29.14
CA ILE A 163 -4.71 12.35 28.05
C ILE A 163 -3.69 11.69 27.12
N GLN A 164 -2.69 10.99 27.66
CA GLN A 164 -1.72 10.24 26.86
C GLN A 164 -2.42 9.22 25.94
N GLU A 165 -3.38 8.46 26.48
CA GLU A 165 -4.19 7.52 25.70
C GLU A 165 -5.01 8.24 24.62
N CYS A 166 -5.62 9.38 24.92
CA CYS A 166 -6.39 10.15 23.96
C CYS A 166 -5.55 10.70 22.80
N ILE A 167 -4.30 11.11 23.07
CA ILE A 167 -3.36 11.56 22.04
C ILE A 167 -3.03 10.39 21.10
N LEU A 168 -2.71 9.21 21.64
CA LEU A 168 -2.44 8.01 20.85
C LEU A 168 -3.65 7.57 20.02
N LEU A 169 -4.86 7.67 20.58
CA LEU A 169 -6.10 7.43 19.84
C LEU A 169 -6.29 8.42 18.71
N ALA A 170 -6.04 9.72 18.93
CA ALA A 170 -6.14 10.74 17.89
C ALA A 170 -5.16 10.49 16.73
N ILE A 171 -3.92 10.07 17.03
CA ILE A 171 -2.92 9.66 16.02
C ILE A 171 -3.39 8.45 15.21
N ARG A 172 -4.09 7.50 15.84
CA ARG A 172 -4.62 6.32 15.13
C ARG A 172 -5.79 6.68 14.23
N GLU A 173 -6.72 7.50 14.72
CA GLU A 173 -7.92 7.90 14.00
C GLU A 173 -7.64 8.94 12.89
N SER A 174 -6.49 9.62 12.92
CA SER A 174 -6.12 10.59 11.90
C SER A 174 -5.64 9.93 10.59
N ILE A 175 -5.51 8.61 10.57
CA ILE A 175 -5.07 7.84 9.40
C ILE A 175 -6.27 7.16 8.75
N PRO A 176 -6.44 7.29 7.42
CA PRO A 176 -7.54 6.67 6.70
C PRO A 176 -7.25 5.17 6.48
N THR A 177 -7.28 4.37 7.53
CA THR A 177 -7.02 2.92 7.49
C THR A 177 -7.97 2.19 6.54
N GLU A 178 -9.25 2.61 6.46
CA GLU A 178 -10.22 2.05 5.52
C GLU A 178 -9.81 2.27 4.06
N ALA A 179 -9.34 3.48 3.71
CA ALA A 179 -8.89 3.78 2.35
C ALA A 179 -7.62 2.98 1.99
N ILE A 180 -6.70 2.83 2.95
CA ILE A 180 -5.50 2.02 2.80
C ILE A 180 -5.88 0.56 2.54
N ILE A 181 -6.75 -0.03 3.38
CA ILE A 181 -7.19 -1.42 3.23
C ILE A 181 -7.92 -1.64 1.91
N ARG A 182 -8.84 -0.73 1.52
CA ARG A 182 -9.56 -0.82 0.24
C ARG A 182 -8.60 -0.78 -0.94
N ALA A 183 -7.60 0.10 -0.93
CA ALA A 183 -6.59 0.15 -1.98
C ALA A 183 -5.77 -1.15 -2.11
N TYR A 184 -5.58 -1.89 -1.01
CA TYR A 184 -4.90 -3.18 -1.03
C TYR A 184 -5.80 -4.37 -1.40
N MET A 185 -7.09 -4.33 -1.06
CA MET A 185 -8.06 -5.38 -1.40
C MET A 185 -8.61 -5.27 -2.82
N ASP A 186 -8.37 -4.15 -3.51
CA ASP A 186 -8.81 -3.98 -4.89
C ASP A 186 -7.89 -4.76 -5.85
N GLU A 187 -8.16 -6.06 -5.97
CA GLU A 187 -7.55 -7.02 -6.90
C GLU A 187 -7.99 -6.79 -8.36
N SER A 188 -9.08 -6.03 -8.56
CA SER A 188 -9.67 -5.77 -9.88
C SER A 188 -8.73 -5.05 -10.84
N VAL A 189 -7.74 -4.32 -10.33
CA VAL A 189 -6.73 -3.59 -11.13
C VAL A 189 -5.52 -4.48 -11.49
N GLU A 190 -5.41 -5.69 -10.92
CA GLU A 190 -4.31 -6.60 -11.24
C GLU A 190 -4.64 -7.58 -12.38
N GLN A 191 -5.93 -7.78 -12.70
CA GLN A 191 -6.39 -8.75 -13.72
C GLN A 191 -6.71 -8.16 -15.10
N GLU A 192 -6.74 -6.84 -15.30
CA GLU A 192 -7.09 -6.22 -16.61
C GLU A 192 -5.94 -6.18 -17.64
N GLU A 193 -4.99 -7.11 -17.58
CA GLU A 193 -4.00 -7.34 -18.64
C GLU A 193 -4.41 -8.57 -19.50
N GLU A 194 -5.71 -8.77 -19.73
CA GLU A 194 -6.19 -9.72 -20.75
C GLU A 194 -6.11 -9.07 -22.14
N VAL A 195 -5.02 -9.40 -22.81
CA VAL A 195 -4.70 -9.28 -24.24
C VAL A 195 -5.91 -8.99 -25.14
N ILE A 196 -6.05 -7.72 -25.57
CA ILE A 196 -6.87 -7.38 -26.73
C ILE A 196 -5.99 -7.55 -27.97
N ILE A 197 -6.18 -8.65 -28.70
CA ILE A 197 -5.61 -8.82 -30.04
C ILE A 197 -6.50 -8.04 -31.01
N GLU A 198 -6.11 -6.82 -31.36
CA GLU A 198 -6.68 -6.15 -32.53
C GLU A 198 -6.18 -6.84 -33.80
N ASN A 199 -7.09 -7.50 -34.52
CA ASN A 199 -6.86 -7.97 -35.88
C ASN A 199 -6.66 -6.75 -36.80
N ILE A 200 -5.45 -6.56 -37.30
CA ILE A 200 -5.16 -5.56 -38.34
C ILE A 200 -5.58 -6.16 -39.68
N GLU A 201 -6.52 -5.52 -40.38
CA GLU A 201 -6.88 -5.84 -41.76
C GLU A 201 -5.71 -5.54 -42.72
N ASP A 202 -5.43 -6.48 -43.62
CA ASP A 202 -4.37 -6.42 -44.62
C ASP A 202 -4.54 -5.24 -45.60
N PRO A 203 -3.46 -4.50 -45.96
CA PRO A 203 -3.53 -3.54 -47.06
C PRO A 203 -3.35 -4.26 -48.40
N THR A 204 -4.33 -4.07 -49.29
CA THR A 204 -4.23 -4.45 -50.70
C THR A 204 -3.23 -3.55 -51.45
N PRO A 205 -2.50 -4.07 -52.46
CA PRO A 205 -1.53 -3.27 -53.22
C PRO A 205 -2.19 -2.62 -54.44
N GLU A 206 -2.02 -1.30 -54.60
CA GLU A 206 -2.23 -0.61 -55.88
C GLU A 206 -0.91 -0.15 -56.51
N PRO A 207 -0.78 -0.18 -57.85
CA PRO A 207 0.47 0.04 -58.55
C PRO A 207 0.75 1.52 -58.89
N VAL A 208 2.01 1.87 -58.68
CA VAL A 208 2.88 2.87 -59.33
C VAL A 208 2.28 3.64 -60.53
N LYS A 209 2.35 4.98 -60.49
CA LYS A 209 3.05 5.80 -61.51
C LYS A 209 3.28 7.25 -61.07
N ALA A 210 4.34 7.79 -61.64
CA ALA A 210 5.17 8.87 -61.17
C ALA A 210 4.89 10.23 -61.86
N VAL A 211 5.70 11.21 -61.42
CA VAL A 211 6.06 12.50 -62.05
C VAL A 211 5.07 13.63 -61.73
N GLY A 212 5.43 14.77 -61.13
CA GLY A 212 6.71 15.35 -60.70
C GLY A 212 6.52 16.87 -60.48
N GLY A 213 7.41 17.52 -59.71
CA GLY A 213 7.66 18.98 -59.82
C GLY A 213 7.32 19.88 -58.62
N ASP A 214 8.31 20.08 -57.75
CA ASP A 214 8.82 21.31 -57.12
C ASP A 214 7.95 22.43 -56.47
N VAL A 215 8.31 22.69 -55.19
CA VAL A 215 8.61 23.99 -54.52
C VAL A 215 7.47 24.90 -53.99
N ALA A 216 7.23 24.75 -52.67
CA ALA A 216 7.39 25.75 -51.60
C ALA A 216 6.34 26.85 -51.28
N ILE A 217 6.08 26.98 -49.96
CA ILE A 217 5.92 28.18 -49.10
C ILE A 217 4.51 28.63 -48.62
N GLU A 218 4.41 28.64 -47.27
CA GLU A 218 3.69 29.51 -46.31
C GLU A 218 2.16 29.41 -46.01
N THR A 219 1.91 29.01 -44.75
CA THR A 219 0.94 29.45 -43.70
C THR A 219 0.08 30.72 -43.94
N PRO A 220 -1.07 30.98 -43.23
CA PRO A 220 -1.34 30.67 -41.80
C PRO A 220 -2.81 30.34 -41.37
N SER A 221 -2.96 30.05 -40.08
CA SER A 221 -4.17 29.77 -39.26
C SER A 221 -5.23 30.90 -39.22
N PRO A 222 -6.46 30.67 -38.67
CA PRO A 222 -6.75 30.88 -37.22
C PRO A 222 -7.80 29.90 -36.62
N ILE A 223 -7.63 29.29 -35.43
CA ILE A 223 -7.92 29.74 -34.03
C ILE A 223 -9.41 30.05 -33.67
N LYS A 224 -10.03 29.05 -33.00
CA LYS A 224 -10.83 28.98 -31.73
C LYS A 224 -12.06 29.85 -31.40
N ALA A 225 -13.11 29.19 -30.88
CA ALA A 225 -13.67 29.23 -29.49
C ALA A 225 -14.88 28.23 -29.41
N GLU A 226 -14.95 27.18 -28.57
CA GLU A 226 -15.06 26.97 -27.09
C GLU A 226 -16.49 27.00 -26.50
N GLU A 227 -16.92 25.84 -25.95
CA GLU A 227 -17.84 25.51 -24.80
C GLU A 227 -18.04 23.96 -24.89
N ASP A 228 -17.86 23.07 -23.89
CA ASP A 228 -18.24 23.04 -22.46
C ASP A 228 -17.39 22.02 -21.63
N LEU A 229 -17.04 22.45 -20.41
CA LEU A 229 -16.85 21.76 -19.10
C LEU A 229 -16.00 20.46 -18.89
N PRO A 230 -15.36 20.31 -17.69
CA PRO A 230 -14.18 19.46 -17.48
C PRO A 230 -14.48 18.08 -16.85
N SER A 231 -13.79 17.03 -17.32
CA SER A 231 -13.56 15.81 -16.54
C SER A 231 -12.09 15.78 -16.10
N VAL A 232 -11.87 15.90 -14.79
CA VAL A 232 -10.54 15.77 -14.17
C VAL A 232 -10.31 14.27 -13.95
N VAL A 233 -9.63 13.64 -14.90
CA VAL A 233 -9.05 12.30 -14.72
C VAL A 233 -7.56 12.52 -14.39
N PRO A 234 -7.04 12.05 -13.24
CA PRO A 234 -5.63 12.24 -12.92
C PRO A 234 -4.77 11.48 -13.94
N THR A 235 -3.98 12.24 -14.70
CA THR A 235 -3.02 11.70 -15.66
C THR A 235 -1.82 11.15 -14.92
N ILE A 236 -1.63 9.84 -14.96
CA ILE A 236 -0.44 9.17 -14.44
C ILE A 236 0.71 9.45 -15.43
N GLN A 237 1.73 10.19 -15.01
CA GLN A 237 2.96 10.38 -15.78
C GLN A 237 4.08 9.48 -15.23
N ASN A 238 4.67 8.67 -16.11
CA ASN A 238 5.88 7.90 -15.86
C ASN A 238 7.11 8.83 -15.88
N ILE A 239 8.10 8.54 -15.02
CA ILE A 239 9.30 9.36 -14.84
C ILE A 239 10.38 9.09 -15.91
N ASP A 240 10.30 7.97 -16.64
CA ASP A 240 11.22 7.66 -17.73
C ASP A 240 10.60 7.99 -19.10
N SER A 241 11.27 8.86 -19.85
CA SER A 241 10.87 9.34 -21.19
C SER A 241 11.14 8.33 -22.31
N ASN A 242 11.15 7.04 -22.00
CA ASN A 242 11.15 5.98 -23.00
C ASN A 242 9.75 5.40 -23.04
N ASP A 243 9.09 5.50 -24.20
CA ASP A 243 7.85 4.77 -24.45
C ASP A 243 8.10 3.30 -24.13
N VAL A 244 7.34 2.75 -23.17
CA VAL A 244 7.37 1.31 -22.91
C VAL A 244 6.77 0.66 -24.14
N VAL A 245 7.62 0.18 -25.04
CA VAL A 245 7.21 -0.60 -26.20
C VAL A 245 6.70 -1.95 -25.68
N THR A 246 5.42 -2.06 -25.36
CA THR A 246 4.74 -3.34 -25.04
C THR A 246 4.37 -4.14 -26.29
N ARG A 247 5.09 -3.92 -27.41
CA ARG A 247 4.88 -4.66 -28.65
C ARG A 247 5.87 -5.82 -28.71
N LEU A 248 5.39 -7.03 -28.40
CA LEU A 248 6.13 -8.25 -28.67
C LEU A 248 6.22 -8.44 -30.19
N THR A 249 7.38 -8.18 -30.79
CA THR A 249 7.63 -8.47 -32.21
C THR A 249 8.46 -9.73 -32.33
N PHE A 250 7.95 -10.74 -33.02
CA PHE A 250 8.70 -11.95 -33.31
C PHE A 250 9.63 -11.70 -34.51
N ASN A 251 10.93 -11.94 -34.34
CA ASN A 251 11.93 -11.76 -35.40
C ASN A 251 12.00 -12.99 -36.31
N ASP A 252 12.00 -12.85 -37.63
CA ASP A 252 12.03 -13.96 -38.61
C ASP A 252 13.43 -14.57 -38.85
N ILE A 253 14.39 -14.27 -37.98
CA ILE A 253 15.78 -14.74 -38.08
C ILE A 253 16.15 -15.49 -36.81
N ASP A 254 16.37 -16.80 -36.94
CA ASP A 254 16.85 -17.68 -35.88
C ASP A 254 18.38 -17.81 -35.95
N SER A 255 19.03 -17.99 -34.80
CA SER A 255 20.47 -18.23 -34.71
C SER A 255 20.73 -19.71 -34.47
N ILE A 256 21.40 -20.38 -35.42
CA ILE A 256 21.81 -21.78 -35.29
C ILE A 256 23.33 -21.87 -35.08
N LEU A 257 23.78 -22.93 -34.42
CA LEU A 257 25.18 -23.21 -34.18
C LEU A 257 25.60 -24.39 -35.05
N ASP A 258 26.60 -24.21 -35.91
CA ASP A 258 27.15 -25.27 -36.75
C ASP A 258 28.14 -26.17 -35.98
N ASP A 259 28.48 -27.35 -36.51
CA ASP A 259 29.38 -28.35 -35.89
C ASP A 259 30.79 -27.80 -35.60
N SER A 260 31.16 -26.69 -36.25
CA SER A 260 32.40 -25.94 -36.02
C SER A 260 32.28 -24.80 -35.00
N ASN A 261 31.21 -24.79 -34.20
CA ASN A 261 30.92 -23.80 -33.14
C ASN A 261 30.80 -22.35 -33.66
N LYS A 262 30.34 -22.19 -34.90
CA LYS A 262 30.12 -20.90 -35.56
C LYS A 262 28.61 -20.61 -35.63
N VAL A 263 28.21 -19.41 -35.23
CA VAL A 263 26.79 -18.99 -35.22
C VAL A 263 26.40 -18.50 -36.62
N GLU A 264 25.40 -19.13 -37.22
CA GLU A 264 24.82 -18.72 -38.50
C GLU A 264 23.36 -18.29 -38.32
N ALA A 265 22.97 -17.23 -39.04
CA ALA A 265 21.61 -16.69 -38.98
C ALA A 265 20.78 -17.29 -40.11
N VAL A 266 19.69 -17.99 -39.76
CA VAL A 266 18.79 -18.64 -40.71
C VAL A 266 17.44 -17.92 -40.73
N SER A 267 16.93 -17.67 -41.92
CA SER A 267 15.60 -17.08 -42.11
C SER A 267 14.53 -18.15 -41.81
N ALA A 268 13.80 -17.96 -40.72
CA ALA A 268 12.70 -18.81 -40.28
C ALA A 268 11.44 -17.95 -40.14
N PRO A 269 10.75 -17.65 -41.27
CA PRO A 269 9.58 -16.78 -41.25
C PRO A 269 8.42 -17.39 -40.47
N LYS A 270 7.81 -16.62 -39.57
CA LYS A 270 6.68 -17.03 -38.73
C LYS A 270 5.31 -16.75 -39.39
N SER A 271 5.17 -17.11 -40.66
CA SER A 271 3.87 -17.09 -41.36
C SER A 271 2.98 -18.24 -40.88
N ILE A 272 1.66 -18.00 -40.79
CA ILE A 272 0.68 -19.01 -40.35
C ILE A 272 0.75 -20.31 -41.17
N GLU A 273 0.89 -20.19 -42.49
CA GLU A 273 0.96 -21.32 -43.43
C GLU A 273 2.19 -22.21 -43.15
N ARG A 274 3.36 -21.59 -42.91
CA ARG A 274 4.59 -22.31 -42.57
C ARG A 274 4.50 -23.01 -41.22
N LEU A 275 3.84 -22.38 -40.23
CA LEU A 275 3.64 -22.99 -38.90
C LEU A 275 2.68 -24.19 -38.96
N GLU A 276 1.63 -24.11 -39.79
CA GLU A 276 0.72 -25.24 -40.04
C GLU A 276 1.43 -26.40 -40.75
N GLU A 277 2.30 -26.11 -41.72
CA GLU A 277 3.12 -27.11 -42.40
C GLU A 277 4.10 -27.81 -41.44
N ILE A 278 4.74 -27.05 -40.54
CA ILE A 278 5.64 -27.61 -39.51
C ILE A 278 4.85 -28.46 -38.50
N SER A 279 3.66 -28.00 -38.11
CA SER A 279 2.79 -28.74 -37.18
C SER A 279 2.35 -30.08 -37.77
N THR A 280 1.85 -30.07 -39.01
CA THR A 280 1.38 -31.27 -39.71
C THR A 280 2.51 -32.25 -39.99
N SER A 281 3.67 -31.76 -40.48
CA SER A 281 4.84 -32.61 -40.73
C SER A 281 5.37 -33.27 -39.45
N ARG A 282 5.47 -32.54 -38.33
CA ARG A 282 5.89 -33.13 -37.03
C ARG A 282 4.87 -34.10 -36.45
N ALA A 283 3.58 -33.88 -36.70
CA ALA A 283 2.53 -34.80 -36.26
C ALA A 283 2.57 -36.11 -37.07
N ILE A 284 2.80 -36.02 -38.38
CA ILE A 284 2.95 -37.18 -39.26
C ILE A 284 4.23 -37.95 -38.92
N ALA A 285 5.35 -37.27 -38.70
CA ALA A 285 6.62 -37.90 -38.34
C ALA A 285 6.50 -38.71 -37.03
N ARG A 286 5.94 -38.12 -35.96
CA ARG A 286 5.69 -38.83 -34.69
C ARG A 286 4.80 -40.05 -34.89
N LYS A 287 3.74 -39.92 -35.69
CA LYS A 287 2.84 -41.03 -35.97
C LYS A 287 3.53 -42.16 -36.74
N LEU A 288 4.41 -41.84 -37.67
CA LEU A 288 5.17 -42.84 -38.44
C LEU A 288 6.20 -43.55 -37.55
N GLU A 289 6.91 -42.83 -36.70
CA GLU A 289 7.83 -43.40 -35.70
C GLU A 289 7.09 -44.34 -34.73
N GLU A 290 5.91 -43.94 -34.24
CA GLU A 290 5.06 -44.79 -33.38
C GLU A 290 4.53 -46.05 -34.09
N GLU A 291 4.41 -46.04 -35.43
CA GLU A 291 3.99 -47.19 -36.24
C GLU A 291 5.17 -48.13 -36.59
N GLU A 292 6.41 -47.60 -36.60
CA GLU A 292 7.65 -48.36 -36.86
C GLU A 292 8.23 -49.00 -35.58
N GLU A 293 7.94 -48.46 -34.39
CA GLU A 293 8.33 -49.06 -33.11
C GLU A 293 7.54 -50.34 -32.81
N SER A 294 8.26 -51.44 -32.54
CA SER A 294 7.66 -52.72 -32.10
C SER A 294 7.04 -52.56 -30.71
N ALA A 295 6.03 -53.37 -30.40
CA ALA A 295 5.31 -53.34 -29.12
C ALA A 295 6.18 -53.56 -27.87
N GLU A 296 7.45 -53.92 -28.02
CA GLU A 296 8.43 -54.11 -26.94
C GLU A 296 9.03 -52.78 -26.43
N ASP A 297 9.07 -51.72 -27.25
CA ASP A 297 9.69 -50.43 -26.88
C ASP A 297 8.70 -49.42 -26.27
N LYS A 298 7.42 -49.78 -26.20
CA LYS A 298 6.36 -48.92 -25.66
C LYS A 298 6.40 -48.89 -24.13
N ILE A 299 6.55 -47.69 -23.56
CA ILE A 299 6.54 -47.46 -22.11
C ILE A 299 5.28 -48.08 -21.48
N GLN A 300 5.48 -49.05 -20.58
CA GLN A 300 4.41 -49.68 -19.80
C GLN A 300 4.15 -48.87 -18.53
N ILE A 301 3.01 -48.19 -18.46
CA ILE A 301 2.58 -47.49 -17.25
C ILE A 301 1.94 -48.52 -16.32
N HIS A 302 2.63 -48.88 -15.23
CA HIS A 302 2.03 -49.68 -14.15
C HIS A 302 0.87 -48.89 -13.52
N THR A 303 -0.34 -49.43 -13.60
CA THR A 303 -1.57 -48.83 -13.03
C THR A 303 -1.86 -49.26 -11.59
N ASP A 304 -0.86 -49.77 -10.88
CA ASP A 304 -1.04 -50.20 -9.50
C ASP A 304 -1.23 -48.97 -8.58
N HIS A 305 -2.17 -49.07 -7.64
CA HIS A 305 -2.41 -48.04 -6.64
C HIS A 305 -1.21 -47.99 -5.68
N ILE A 306 -0.32 -47.02 -5.88
CA ILE A 306 0.76 -46.70 -4.95
C ILE A 306 0.13 -46.03 -3.72
N ASP A 307 0.22 -46.70 -2.57
CA ASP A 307 -0.24 -46.14 -1.28
C ASP A 307 0.77 -45.09 -0.79
N LEU A 308 0.34 -43.83 -0.73
CA LEU A 308 1.15 -42.66 -0.37
C LEU A 308 0.96 -42.23 1.10
N SER A 309 0.31 -43.06 1.93
CA SER A 309 -0.05 -42.74 3.32
C SER A 309 1.11 -42.63 4.32
N GLY A 310 2.37 -42.86 3.90
CA GLY A 310 3.55 -42.86 4.76
C GLY A 310 4.38 -41.57 4.84
N PHE A 311 3.94 -40.46 4.24
CA PHE A 311 4.75 -39.23 4.15
C PHE A 311 4.50 -38.19 5.26
N ASP A 312 3.60 -38.45 6.21
CA ASP A 312 3.11 -37.44 7.18
C ASP A 312 3.75 -37.54 8.58
N ILE A 313 4.76 -38.39 8.79
CA ILE A 313 5.47 -38.51 10.07
C ILE A 313 6.98 -38.40 9.83
N LEU A 314 7.51 -37.19 10.00
CA LEU A 314 8.92 -36.84 9.84
C LEU A 314 9.73 -36.97 11.16
N ASP A 315 9.30 -37.78 12.13
CA ASP A 315 9.97 -37.79 13.46
C ASP A 315 9.98 -39.13 14.23
N GLU A 316 9.90 -40.29 13.57
CA GLU A 316 10.28 -41.56 14.23
C GLU A 316 11.36 -42.28 13.43
N LEU A 317 12.54 -42.39 14.05
CA LEU A 317 13.64 -43.27 13.65
C LEU A 317 13.18 -44.72 13.80
N ASP A 318 12.49 -45.25 12.79
CA ASP A 318 12.15 -46.66 12.78
C ASP A 318 13.35 -47.46 12.27
N SER A 319 14.05 -48.04 13.24
CA SER A 319 15.12 -49.00 13.06
C SER A 319 14.56 -50.32 12.53
N GLN A 320 14.21 -50.39 11.23
CA GLN A 320 13.95 -51.64 10.53
C GLN A 320 13.86 -51.44 9.01
N ARG A 321 15.02 -51.38 8.33
CA ARG A 321 15.13 -51.84 6.94
C ARG A 321 16.34 -52.75 6.83
N ALA A 322 16.08 -54.04 7.02
CA ALA A 322 16.95 -55.10 6.55
C ALA A 322 16.50 -55.51 5.14
N SER A 323 17.48 -55.51 4.24
CA SER A 323 17.59 -56.27 2.98
C SER A 323 16.51 -56.11 1.91
N GLU A 324 16.77 -55.25 0.92
CA GLU A 324 16.69 -55.65 -0.49
C GLU A 324 17.89 -55.04 -1.24
N ASP A 325 18.84 -55.91 -1.62
CA ASP A 325 19.98 -55.58 -2.48
C ASP A 325 19.47 -55.27 -3.89
N VAL A 326 19.60 -54.03 -4.35
CA VAL A 326 19.48 -53.70 -5.77
C VAL A 326 20.80 -54.08 -6.44
N LEU A 327 20.84 -55.27 -7.02
CA LEU A 327 21.94 -55.71 -7.89
C LEU A 327 21.86 -54.94 -9.22
N LEU A 328 22.75 -53.98 -9.40
CA LEU A 328 23.05 -53.36 -10.70
C LEU A 328 23.93 -54.34 -11.51
N ASN A 329 23.29 -55.27 -12.22
CA ASN A 329 23.94 -55.94 -13.33
C ASN A 329 23.79 -55.03 -14.57
N ASP A 330 24.91 -54.83 -15.28
CA ASP A 330 25.02 -54.23 -16.61
C ASP A 330 25.42 -52.75 -16.71
N ILE A 331 26.58 -52.42 -16.14
CA ILE A 331 27.44 -51.35 -16.69
C ILE A 331 28.80 -51.98 -17.03
N GLU A 332 29.01 -52.34 -18.29
CA GLU A 332 30.35 -52.54 -18.86
C GLU A 332 30.92 -51.17 -19.24
N GLU A 333 32.01 -50.77 -18.58
CA GLU A 333 32.84 -49.65 -19.04
C GLU A 333 33.62 -50.07 -20.30
N LEU A 334 33.46 -49.30 -21.39
CA LEU A 334 34.36 -49.28 -22.55
C LEU A 334 35.17 -47.99 -22.57
#